data_AF-A0A077P3K2-F1
#
_entry.id   AF-A0A077P3K2-F1
#
_cell.length_a   1.000
_cell.length_b   1.000
_cell.length_c   1.000
_cell.angle_alpha   90.00
_cell.angle_beta   90.00
_cell.angle_gamma   90.00
#
_symmetry.space_group_name_H-M   'P 1'
#
loop_
_entity.id
_entity.type
_entity.pdbx_description
1 polymer ?
#
loop_
_entity_poly.entity_id
_entity_poly.type
_entity_poly.pdbx_seq_one_letter_code
_entity_poly.pdbx_strand_id
1 'polypeptide(L)'
;MSPAGHVRNGSNPSFKGSQYISTTTDLDVITKYREPGQITVKFDTKDVIPDIKGNHSIIDVSTPEKAASTGLKGPAANYAVSSKEILIEGRICPDKITKC
;
A
#
# COMPACT_ATOMS: atom_id res chain seq x y z
N MET A 1 -4.01 11.96 5.67
CA MET A 1 -4.05 10.95 6.75
C MET A 1 -2.63 10.42 6.96
N SER A 2 -2.25 9.89 8.13
CA SER A 2 -0.90 9.34 8.31
C SER A 2 -0.79 7.89 7.81
N PRO A 3 0.39 7.46 7.32
CA PRO A 3 0.66 6.06 6.97
C PRO A 3 0.30 5.07 8.08
N ALA A 4 0.67 5.36 9.33
CA ALA A 4 0.35 4.51 10.47
C ALA A 4 -1.16 4.36 10.73
N GLY A 5 -1.94 5.42 10.47
CA GLY A 5 -3.40 5.37 10.56
C GLY A 5 -4.00 4.45 9.51
N HIS A 6 -3.51 4.52 8.27
CA HIS A 6 -3.95 3.62 7.20
C HIS A 6 -3.56 2.17 7.45
N VAL A 7 -2.29 1.88 7.76
CA VAL A 7 -1.83 0.50 7.98
C VAL A 7 -2.64 -0.21 9.08
N ARG A 8 -3.09 0.52 10.10
CA ARG A 8 -3.88 -0.07 11.20
C ARG A 8 -5.34 -0.35 10.85
N ASN A 9 -5.92 0.44 9.95
CA ASN A 9 -7.37 0.43 9.71
C ASN A 9 -7.72 0.04 8.26
N GLY A 10 -6.71 -0.09 7.39
CA GLY A 10 -6.85 -0.31 5.96
C GLY A 10 -7.75 0.73 5.30
N SER A 11 -8.65 0.20 4.47
CA SER A 11 -9.71 0.95 3.77
C SER A 11 -11.09 0.66 4.36
N ASN A 12 -11.17 0.37 5.67
CA ASN A 12 -12.42 0.09 6.36
C ASN A 12 -13.45 1.20 6.07
N PRO A 13 -14.71 0.89 5.70
CA PRO A 13 -15.73 1.89 5.36
C PRO A 13 -15.99 2.92 6.47
N SER A 14 -15.79 2.54 7.73
CA SER A 14 -15.91 3.42 8.90
C SER A 14 -14.64 4.27 9.13
N PHE A 15 -13.53 3.94 8.46
CA PHE A 15 -12.27 4.68 8.49
C PHE A 15 -12.09 5.52 7.23
N LYS A 16 -12.67 6.73 7.26
CA LYS A 16 -12.67 7.64 6.10
C LYS A 16 -11.37 8.41 5.96
N GLY A 17 -10.98 8.67 4.71
CA GLY A 17 -9.89 9.59 4.38
C GLY A 17 -8.52 8.95 4.20
N SER A 18 -8.43 7.61 4.11
CA SER A 18 -7.22 7.00 3.57
C SER A 18 -7.15 7.24 2.08
N GLN A 19 -6.00 7.73 1.64
CA GLN A 19 -5.63 7.98 0.26
C GLN A 19 -4.52 7.04 -0.23
N TYR A 20 -4.13 6.09 0.62
CA TYR A 20 -3.07 5.14 0.33
C TYR A 20 -3.64 3.87 -0.32
N ILE A 21 -2.87 3.33 -1.26
CA ILE A 21 -3.07 2.03 -1.88
C ILE A 21 -2.00 1.09 -1.31
N SER A 22 -2.43 0.07 -0.57
CA SER A 22 -1.56 -0.99 -0.05
C SER A 22 -1.08 -1.91 -1.16
N THR A 23 0.23 -2.07 -1.30
CA THR A 23 0.85 -2.95 -2.30
C THR A 23 2.03 -3.71 -1.72
N THR A 24 2.56 -4.68 -2.44
CA THR A 24 3.78 -5.42 -2.06
C THR A 24 4.49 -5.94 -3.31
N THR A 25 5.80 -6.13 -3.21
CA THR A 25 6.61 -6.81 -4.24
C THR A 25 6.70 -8.32 -4.02
N ASP A 26 6.12 -8.83 -2.92
CA ASP A 26 6.21 -10.23 -2.53
C ASP A 26 4.98 -11.03 -2.98
N LEU A 27 5.21 -12.01 -3.86
CA LEU A 27 4.14 -12.84 -4.43
C LEU A 27 3.52 -13.82 -3.43
N ASP A 28 4.28 -14.25 -2.42
CA ASP A 28 3.77 -15.14 -1.37
C ASP A 28 2.79 -14.38 -0.48
N VAL A 29 3.09 -13.12 -0.18
CA VAL A 29 2.16 -12.23 0.52
C VAL A 29 0.88 -12.03 -0.30
N ILE A 30 0.99 -11.74 -1.59
CA ILE A 30 -0.19 -11.60 -2.46
C ILE A 30 -1.04 -12.87 -2.43
N THR A 31 -0.42 -14.03 -2.56
CA THR A 31 -1.12 -15.32 -2.55
C THR A 31 -1.81 -15.57 -1.21
N LYS A 32 -1.16 -15.23 -0.09
CA LYS A 32 -1.70 -15.37 1.26
C LYS A 32 -2.96 -14.54 1.51
N TYR A 33 -3.00 -13.30 1.02
CA TYR A 33 -4.08 -12.35 1.31
C TYR A 33 -5.15 -12.26 0.21
N ARG A 34 -4.97 -12.95 -0.92
CA ARG A 34 -5.94 -12.97 -2.02
C ARG A 34 -7.20 -13.75 -1.64
N GLU A 35 -8.36 -13.14 -1.88
CA GLU A 35 -9.66 -13.79 -1.71
C GLU A 35 -10.27 -14.24 -3.05
N PRO A 36 -11.21 -15.21 -3.04
CA PRO A 36 -11.95 -15.61 -4.24
C PRO A 36 -12.62 -14.42 -4.94
N GLY A 37 -12.46 -14.34 -6.27
CA GLY A 37 -13.00 -13.25 -7.09
C GLY A 37 -12.09 -12.03 -7.20
N GLN A 38 -11.00 -11.94 -6.43
CA GLN A 38 -10.01 -10.87 -6.59
C GLN A 38 -9.02 -11.19 -7.73
N ILE A 39 -8.59 -10.13 -8.41
CA ILE A 39 -7.54 -10.18 -9.43
C ILE A 39 -6.22 -9.65 -8.87
N THR A 40 -5.13 -10.34 -9.20
CA THR A 40 -3.79 -9.80 -8.96
C THR A 40 -3.40 -8.97 -10.16
N VAL A 41 -2.84 -7.79 -9.89
CA VAL A 41 -2.31 -6.92 -10.92
C VAL A 41 -0.90 -6.45 -10.53
N LYS A 42 -0.10 -6.13 -11.54
CA LYS A 42 1.22 -5.52 -11.39
C LYS A 42 1.29 -4.21 -12.18
N PHE A 43 2.10 -3.30 -11.69
CA PHE A 43 2.42 -2.02 -12.31
C PHE A 43 3.82 -1.61 -11.84
N ASP A 44 4.46 -0.66 -12.54
CA ASP A 44 5.74 -0.09 -12.12
C ASP A 44 5.48 1.18 -11.28
N THR A 45 6.26 1.39 -10.22
CA THR A 45 6.13 2.58 -9.37
C THR A 45 6.34 3.89 -10.14
N LYS A 46 7.06 3.88 -11.27
CA LYS A 46 7.20 5.05 -12.15
C LYS A 46 5.90 5.45 -12.87
N ASP A 47 4.95 4.51 -12.96
CA ASP A 47 3.65 4.71 -13.62
C ASP A 47 2.60 5.24 -12.63
N VAL A 48 2.98 5.45 -11.36
CA VAL A 48 2.16 6.19 -10.39
C VAL A 48 2.19 7.66 -10.77
N ILE A 49 1.00 8.25 -10.87
CA ILE A 49 0.83 9.67 -11.15
C ILE A 49 0.07 10.36 -10.01
N PRO A 50 0.15 11.70 -9.90
CA PRO A 50 -0.54 12.41 -8.84
C PRO A 50 -2.05 12.17 -8.83
N ASP A 51 -2.64 12.16 -7.63
CA ASP A 51 -4.10 12.11 -7.45
C ASP A 51 -4.78 13.44 -7.85
N ILE A 52 -6.11 13.52 -7.69
CA ILE A 52 -6.89 14.74 -8.02
C ILE A 52 -6.51 15.97 -7.18
N LYS A 53 -5.87 15.76 -6.03
CA LYS A 53 -5.37 16.82 -5.14
C LYS A 53 -3.88 17.11 -5.35
N GLY A 54 -3.23 16.40 -6.27
CA GLY A 54 -1.81 16.54 -6.57
C GLY A 54 -0.88 15.72 -5.66
N ASN A 55 -1.40 14.82 -4.81
CA ASN A 55 -0.55 14.00 -3.95
C ASN A 55 0.14 12.91 -4.76
N HIS A 56 1.44 12.72 -4.53
CA HIS A 56 2.25 11.67 -5.13
C HIS A 56 3.35 11.24 -4.16
N SER A 57 3.29 10.01 -3.67
CA SER A 57 4.31 9.44 -2.79
C SER A 57 4.34 7.92 -2.86
N ILE A 58 5.54 7.35 -2.72
CA ILE A 58 5.75 5.91 -2.58
C ILE A 58 6.52 5.71 -1.29
N ILE A 59 5.87 5.07 -0.31
CA ILE A 59 6.38 4.91 1.05
C ILE A 59 6.56 3.42 1.30
N ASP A 60 7.81 2.98 1.24
CA ASP A 60 8.17 1.62 1.56
C ASP A 60 8.23 1.45 3.09
N VAL A 61 7.40 0.54 3.63
CA VAL A 61 7.35 0.17 5.05
C VAL A 61 7.51 -1.34 5.25
N SER A 62 8.09 -2.01 4.26
CA SER A 62 8.15 -3.47 4.15
C SER A 62 9.11 -4.14 5.14
N THR A 63 9.98 -3.37 5.78
CA THR A 63 11.01 -3.85 6.71
C THR A 63 10.94 -3.04 8.01
N PRO A 64 11.38 -3.60 9.16
CA PRO A 64 11.36 -2.90 10.43
C PRO A 64 12.07 -1.54 10.37
N GLU A 65 13.19 -1.46 9.66
CA GLU A 65 14.00 -0.25 9.52
C GLU A 65 13.26 0.84 8.72
N LYS A 66 12.60 0.44 7.63
CA LYS A 66 11.81 1.37 6.79
C LYS A 66 10.50 1.79 7.44
N ALA A 67 9.86 0.90 8.18
CA ALA A 67 8.70 1.25 9.01
C ALA A 67 9.10 2.27 10.10
N ALA A 68 10.23 2.06 10.78
CA ALA A 68 10.70 2.99 11.80
C ALA A 68 11.06 4.37 11.24
N SER A 69 11.68 4.44 10.05
CA SER A 69 12.07 5.71 9.41
C SER A 69 10.87 6.58 9.00
N THR A 70 9.71 5.96 8.78
CA THR A 70 8.44 6.63 8.47
C THR A 70 7.62 6.95 9.73
N GLY A 71 8.15 6.65 10.90
CA GLY A 71 7.51 6.90 12.20
C GLY A 71 6.46 5.87 12.59
N LEU A 72 6.34 4.74 11.87
CA LEU A 72 5.47 3.63 12.26
C LEU A 72 6.02 2.97 13.53
N LYS A 73 5.12 2.69 14.48
CA LYS A 73 5.43 2.04 15.75
C LYS A 73 4.34 1.05 16.14
N GLY A 74 4.69 0.10 17.01
CA GLY A 74 3.76 -0.86 17.59
C GLY A 74 3.03 -1.69 16.53
N PRO A 75 1.71 -1.93 16.67
CA PRO A 75 0.97 -2.78 15.75
C PRO A 75 1.06 -2.37 14.28
N ALA A 76 1.13 -1.06 13.99
CA ALA A 76 1.24 -0.58 12.62
C ALA A 76 2.53 -1.08 11.94
N ALA A 77 3.67 -1.00 12.64
CA ALA A 77 4.94 -1.50 12.12
C ALA A 77 4.88 -3.02 11.91
N ASN A 78 4.32 -3.76 12.86
CA ASN A 78 4.21 -5.22 12.75
C ASN A 78 3.36 -5.66 11.56
N TYR A 79 2.24 -4.97 11.31
CA TYR A 79 1.37 -5.28 10.18
C TYR A 79 2.07 -4.98 8.86
N ALA A 80 2.62 -3.78 8.70
CA ALA A 80 3.36 -3.37 7.50
C ALA A 80 4.52 -4.32 7.16
N VAL A 81 5.30 -4.73 8.17
CA VAL A 81 6.41 -5.68 7.98
C VAL A 81 5.90 -7.07 7.62
N SER A 82 4.84 -7.55 8.29
CA SER A 82 4.26 -8.87 7.99
C SER A 82 3.65 -8.96 6.59
N SER A 83 3.14 -7.86 6.05
CA SER A 83 2.59 -7.77 4.69
C SER A 83 3.61 -7.22 3.68
N LYS A 84 4.86 -6.98 4.10
CA LYS A 84 5.92 -6.38 3.26
C LYS A 84 5.39 -5.18 2.46
N GLU A 85 4.67 -4.30 3.16
CA GLU A 85 3.81 -3.30 2.56
C GLU A 85 4.60 -2.12 1.98
N ILE A 86 4.15 -1.67 0.81
CA ILE A 86 4.54 -0.44 0.16
C ILE A 86 3.26 0.36 -0.07
N LEU A 87 3.22 1.55 0.51
CA LEU A 87 2.07 2.45 0.41
C LEU A 87 2.26 3.39 -0.76
N ILE A 88 1.23 3.49 -1.59
CA ILE A 88 1.20 4.44 -2.70
C ILE A 88 0.16 5.50 -2.42
N GLU A 89 0.56 6.75 -2.52
CA GLU A 89 -0.32 7.90 -2.54
C GLU A 89 -0.30 8.50 -3.95
N GLY A 90 -1.46 8.58 -4.58
CA GLY A 90 -1.58 8.93 -5.99
C GLY A 90 -2.63 8.08 -6.69
N ARG A 91 -2.49 7.92 -8.00
CA ARG A 91 -3.31 7.01 -8.82
C ARG A 91 -2.43 6.20 -9.76
N ILE A 92 -2.86 4.97 -10.04
CA ILE A 92 -2.20 4.08 -10.99
C ILE A 92 -2.92 4.23 -12.33
N CYS A 93 -2.19 4.55 -13.39
CA CYS A 93 -2.72 4.63 -14.75
C CYS A 93 -3.30 3.26 -15.19
N PRO A 94 -4.60 3.15 -15.53
CA PRO A 94 -5.21 1.87 -15.89
C PRO A 94 -4.53 1.16 -17.06
N ASP A 95 -4.00 1.92 -18.02
CA ASP A 95 -3.25 1.45 -19.19
C ASP A 95 -1.85 0.90 -18.86
N LYS A 96 -1.36 1.13 -17.64
CA LYS A 96 -0.07 0.64 -17.14
C LYS A 96 -0.19 -0.58 -16.23
N ILE A 97 -1.42 -1.06 -16.01
CA ILE A 97 -1.70 -2.23 -15.18
C ILE A 97 -1.65 -3.50 -16.03
N THR A 98 -0.87 -4.48 -15.58
CA THR A 98 -0.86 -5.83 -16.17
C THR A 98 -1.53 -6.82 -15.23
N LYS A 99 -2.44 -7.65 -15.74
CA LYS A 99 -3.07 -8.74 -14.97
C LYS A 99 -2.10 -9.91 -14.83
N CYS A 100 -2.06 -10.53 -13.64
CA CYS A 100 -1.23 -11.69 -13.33
C CYS A 100 -2.08 -12.97 -13.26
#